data_AF-A0A947JUC0-F1
#
_entry.id   AF-A0A947JUC0-F1
#
_cell.length_a   1.000
_cell.length_b   1.000
_cell.length_c   1.000
_cell.angle_alpha   90.00
_cell.angle_beta   90.00
_cell.angle_gamma   90.00
#
_symmetry.space_group_name_H-M   'P 1'
#
loop_
_entity.id
_entity.type
_entity.pdbx_description
1 polymer ?
#
loop_
_entity_poly.entity_id
_entity_poly.type
_entity_poly.pdbx_seq_one_letter_code
_entity_poly.pdbx_strand_id
1 'polypeptide(L)'
;MRLSERRKEGEFYFAVQQAAGEVVGGEVEIAVFAATHEGEGVLLLQRTLYFDEQSHEHIDNFCKEFSYDAHYRQICLDGAAHWCRVAPLYETNARILKDEQSLGPELLEKNCQELFHLLRRDLVRIESRSEYQEEMARVRRGEEDDLQEALALLARVKELKIASACQGAAMLQFEERQIYLPSCHSLKAIITMSNFPQLLKNYLHSGPLGQHHLALFEENQLSARHAFQNKKFIRVLTASLYAFLQKYGGCKGA
;
A
#
# COMPACT_ATOMS: atom_id res chain seq x y z
N MET A 1 24.84 -15.22 14.16
CA MET A 1 25.04 -14.16 13.15
C MET A 1 24.70 -12.80 13.75
N ARG A 2 25.63 -11.85 13.83
CA ARG A 2 25.30 -10.45 14.14
C ARG A 2 24.55 -9.85 12.93
N LEU A 3 23.56 -8.99 13.17
CA LEU A 3 22.67 -8.41 12.15
C LEU A 3 23.32 -7.31 11.28
N SER A 4 24.60 -7.49 10.97
CA SER A 4 25.41 -6.64 10.09
C SER A 4 26.48 -7.47 9.38
N GLU A 5 26.16 -8.75 9.14
CA GLU A 5 27.09 -9.72 8.58
C GLU A 5 26.90 -9.84 7.08
N ARG A 6 28.04 -9.92 6.40
CA ARG A 6 28.11 -10.22 4.98
C ARG A 6 28.69 -11.62 4.79
N ARG A 7 28.15 -12.37 3.86
CA ARG A 7 28.61 -13.75 3.58
C ARG A 7 28.58 -14.06 2.10
N LYS A 8 29.55 -14.84 1.65
CA LYS A 8 29.53 -15.47 0.33
C LYS A 8 28.94 -16.87 0.46
N GLU A 9 28.02 -17.22 -0.43
CA GLU A 9 27.46 -18.56 -0.56
C GLU A 9 27.34 -18.88 -2.06
N GLY A 10 27.99 -19.95 -2.51
CA GLY A 10 28.15 -20.22 -3.94
C GLY A 10 28.75 -19.03 -4.72
N GLU A 11 28.06 -18.63 -5.78
CA GLU A 11 28.40 -17.48 -6.64
C GLU A 11 27.80 -16.15 -6.17
N PHE A 12 27.07 -16.16 -5.06
CA PHE A 12 26.33 -15.00 -4.57
C PHE A 12 26.93 -14.45 -3.30
N TYR A 13 26.70 -13.16 -3.10
CA TYR A 13 27.06 -12.48 -1.88
C TYR A 13 25.79 -11.94 -1.21
N PHE A 14 25.68 -12.13 0.09
CA PHE A 14 24.52 -11.76 0.90
C PHE A 14 24.96 -10.75 1.94
N ALA A 15 24.25 -9.63 2.05
CA ALA A 15 24.41 -8.67 3.12
C ALA A 15 23.14 -8.69 3.98
N VAL A 16 23.30 -9.00 5.27
CA VAL A 16 22.21 -8.98 6.25
C VAL A 16 22.37 -7.76 7.14
N GLN A 17 21.36 -6.92 7.17
CA GLN A 17 21.40 -5.65 7.90
C GLN A 17 20.13 -5.43 8.72
N GLN A 18 20.26 -4.71 9.84
CA GLN A 18 19.09 -4.13 10.48
C GLN A 18 18.51 -3.01 9.61
N ALA A 19 17.23 -3.12 9.29
CA ALA A 19 16.46 -2.08 8.64
C ALA A 19 15.87 -1.16 9.72
N ALA A 20 15.61 0.11 9.37
CA ALA A 20 15.01 1.08 10.28
C ALA A 20 13.55 0.76 10.68
N GLY A 21 13.01 -0.40 10.28
CA GLY A 21 11.67 -0.86 10.63
C GLY A 21 10.57 0.04 10.04
N GLU A 22 10.42 0.06 8.70
CA GLU A 22 9.31 0.81 8.07
C GLU A 22 7.94 0.26 8.47
N VAL A 23 7.88 -1.02 8.79
CA VAL A 23 6.71 -1.73 9.29
C VAL A 23 7.08 -2.56 10.50
N VAL A 24 6.11 -2.74 11.39
CA VAL A 24 6.27 -3.55 12.61
C VAL A 24 6.78 -4.94 12.26
N GLY A 25 7.75 -5.47 13.00
CA GLY A 25 8.32 -6.79 12.76
C GLY A 25 9.17 -6.94 11.50
N GLY A 26 9.37 -5.89 10.68
CA GLY A 26 10.23 -5.90 9.49
C GLY A 26 11.58 -5.23 9.74
N GLU A 27 12.39 -5.82 10.63
CA GLU A 27 13.60 -5.17 11.18
C GLU A 27 14.90 -5.67 10.56
N VAL A 28 14.83 -6.73 9.74
CA VAL A 28 16.00 -7.34 9.12
C VAL A 28 15.79 -7.39 7.62
N GLU A 29 16.83 -7.08 6.88
CA GLU A 29 16.86 -7.15 5.43
C GLU A 29 18.04 -7.99 4.95
N ILE A 30 17.80 -8.78 3.90
CA ILE A 30 18.85 -9.47 3.15
C ILE A 30 18.90 -8.85 1.75
N ALA A 31 20.07 -8.34 1.38
CA ALA A 31 20.39 -7.96 0.01
C ALA A 31 21.28 -9.04 -0.64
N VAL A 32 20.93 -9.47 -1.85
CA VAL A 32 21.63 -10.50 -2.62
C VAL A 32 22.29 -9.87 -3.83
N PHE A 33 23.57 -10.15 -4.03
CA PHE A 33 24.38 -9.62 -5.11
C PHE A 33 24.95 -10.76 -5.96
N ALA A 34 24.94 -10.59 -7.28
CA ALA A 34 25.77 -11.40 -8.17
C ALA A 34 27.22 -11.01 -7.91
N ALA A 35 28.08 -11.95 -7.50
CA ALA A 35 29.44 -11.62 -7.11
C ALA A 35 30.48 -12.37 -7.95
N THR A 36 31.21 -11.64 -8.79
CA THR A 36 32.56 -12.04 -9.21
C THR A 36 33.60 -11.69 -8.13
N HIS A 37 33.47 -10.55 -7.43
CA HIS A 37 34.33 -10.12 -6.30
C HIS A 37 33.57 -9.28 -5.24
N GLU A 38 34.16 -9.14 -4.04
CA GLU A 38 33.60 -8.36 -2.92
C GLU A 38 33.63 -6.86 -3.22
N GLY A 39 32.48 -6.17 -3.13
CA GLY A 39 32.36 -4.71 -3.32
C GLY A 39 31.92 -4.25 -4.71
N GLU A 40 31.81 -5.16 -5.69
CA GLU A 40 31.43 -4.83 -7.08
C GLU A 40 30.15 -5.55 -7.57
N GLY A 41 29.43 -6.21 -6.65
CA GLY A 41 28.29 -7.03 -7.00
C GLY A 41 27.07 -6.23 -7.48
N VAL A 42 26.39 -6.73 -8.50
CA VAL A 42 25.10 -6.18 -8.95
C VAL A 42 24.01 -6.68 -7.99
N LEU A 43 23.25 -5.75 -7.40
CA LEU A 43 22.10 -6.09 -6.56
C LEU A 43 21.07 -6.84 -7.41
N LEU A 44 20.78 -8.08 -7.04
CA LEU A 44 19.81 -8.94 -7.70
C LEU A 44 18.45 -8.89 -7.01
N LEU A 45 18.46 -8.87 -5.68
CA LEU A 45 17.27 -9.06 -4.87
C LEU A 45 17.46 -8.39 -3.52
N GLN A 46 16.40 -7.79 -3.00
CA GLN A 46 16.31 -7.30 -1.64
C GLN A 46 15.06 -7.91 -0.99
N ARG A 47 15.21 -8.42 0.23
CA ARG A 47 14.14 -9.07 0.98
C ARG A 47 14.13 -8.57 2.42
N THR A 48 13.00 -8.00 2.84
CA THR A 48 12.70 -7.79 4.25
C THR A 48 12.23 -9.11 4.88
N LEU A 49 12.68 -9.37 6.10
CA LEU A 49 12.32 -10.54 6.91
C LEU A 49 11.40 -10.08 8.04
N TYR A 50 10.31 -10.82 8.23
CA TYR A 50 9.32 -10.49 9.24
C TYR A 50 9.28 -11.51 10.37
N PHE A 51 9.25 -11.03 11.62
CA PHE A 51 9.06 -11.84 12.82
C PHE A 51 9.99 -13.08 12.90
N ASP A 52 9.42 -14.29 12.78
CA ASP A 52 10.12 -15.58 12.88
C ASP A 52 11.15 -15.79 11.75
N GLU A 53 10.98 -15.09 10.62
CA GLU A 53 11.92 -15.15 9.50
C GLU A 53 13.28 -14.52 9.82
N GLN A 54 13.39 -13.71 10.89
CA GLN A 54 14.64 -13.05 11.27
C GLN A 54 15.63 -13.97 12.01
N SER A 55 15.23 -15.22 12.27
CA SER A 55 16.10 -16.21 12.90
C SER A 55 17.31 -16.55 12.03
N HIS A 56 18.45 -16.87 12.65
CA HIS A 56 19.67 -17.24 11.91
C HIS A 56 19.47 -18.47 11.05
N GLU A 57 18.67 -19.43 11.51
CA GLU A 57 18.35 -20.63 10.75
C GLU A 57 17.60 -20.29 9.45
N HIS A 58 16.58 -19.43 9.52
CA HIS A 58 15.82 -19.02 8.33
C HIS A 58 16.68 -18.23 7.35
N ILE A 59 17.52 -17.32 7.85
CA ILE A 59 18.49 -16.55 7.05
C ILE A 59 19.47 -17.49 6.35
N ASP A 60 20.04 -18.47 7.07
CA ASP A 60 21.00 -19.43 6.51
C ASP A 60 20.36 -20.33 5.45
N ASN A 61 19.14 -20.82 5.72
CA ASN A 61 18.38 -21.63 4.77
C ASN A 61 18.06 -20.84 3.49
N PHE A 62 17.61 -19.59 3.62
CA PHE A 62 17.39 -18.73 2.45
C PHE A 62 18.67 -18.54 1.62
N CYS A 63 19.80 -18.22 2.26
CA CYS A 63 21.08 -18.03 1.55
C CYS A 63 21.48 -19.30 0.78
N LYS A 64 21.35 -20.48 1.40
CA LYS A 64 21.69 -21.76 0.76
C LYS A 64 20.74 -22.11 -0.38
N GLU A 65 19.43 -22.01 -0.16
CA GLU A 65 18.43 -22.32 -1.18
C GLU A 65 18.58 -21.39 -2.38
N PHE A 66 18.71 -20.08 -2.18
CA PHE A 66 18.91 -19.14 -3.28
C PHE A 66 20.20 -19.45 -4.07
N SER A 67 21.27 -19.87 -3.39
CA SER A 67 22.55 -20.14 -4.04
C SER A 67 22.53 -21.43 -4.85
N TYR A 68 21.96 -22.50 -4.32
CA TYR A 68 22.11 -23.84 -4.88
C TYR A 68 20.88 -24.40 -5.57
N ASP A 69 19.68 -23.89 -5.29
CA ASP A 69 18.46 -24.27 -5.99
C ASP A 69 18.15 -23.25 -7.10
N ALA A 70 18.45 -23.64 -8.33
CA ALA A 70 18.20 -22.80 -9.51
C ALA A 70 16.72 -22.51 -9.74
N HIS A 71 15.83 -23.44 -9.37
CA HIS A 71 14.39 -23.25 -9.52
C HIS A 71 13.87 -22.26 -8.48
N TYR A 72 14.25 -22.43 -7.21
CA TYR A 72 13.91 -21.49 -6.15
C TYR A 72 14.44 -20.08 -6.42
N ARG A 73 15.68 -19.97 -6.89
CA ARG A 73 16.28 -18.70 -7.27
C ARG A 73 15.48 -18.00 -8.36
N GLN A 74 15.11 -18.72 -9.42
CA GLN A 74 14.31 -18.15 -10.50
C GLN A 74 12.94 -17.66 -9.98
N ILE A 75 12.27 -18.45 -9.13
CA ILE A 75 11.02 -18.06 -8.48
C ILE A 75 11.18 -16.78 -7.65
N CYS A 76 12.30 -16.61 -6.94
CA CYS A 76 12.58 -15.37 -6.18
C CYS A 76 12.80 -14.17 -7.11
N LEU A 77 13.57 -14.34 -8.18
CA LEU A 77 13.88 -13.27 -9.13
C LEU A 77 12.65 -12.85 -9.95
N ASP A 78 11.74 -13.78 -10.23
CA ASP A 78 10.46 -13.52 -10.91
C ASP A 78 9.40 -12.88 -9.98
N GLY A 79 9.71 -12.71 -8.68
CA GLY A 79 8.75 -12.22 -7.69
C GLY A 79 7.60 -13.19 -7.40
N ALA A 80 7.73 -14.46 -7.81
CA ALA A 80 6.72 -15.50 -7.66
C ALA A 80 6.83 -16.26 -6.32
N ALA A 81 7.92 -16.07 -5.59
CA ALA A 81 8.12 -16.70 -4.29
C ALA A 81 6.99 -16.32 -3.32
N HIS A 82 6.65 -17.26 -2.45
CA HIS A 82 5.56 -17.09 -1.48
C HIS A 82 5.74 -15.81 -0.65
N TRP A 83 6.95 -15.53 -0.16
CA TRP A 83 7.25 -14.33 0.62
C TRP A 83 7.12 -13.03 -0.20
N CYS A 84 7.44 -13.03 -1.50
CA CYS A 84 7.29 -11.86 -2.37
C CYS A 84 5.81 -11.45 -2.51
N ARG A 85 4.91 -12.43 -2.46
CA ARG A 85 3.46 -12.21 -2.57
C ARG A 85 2.83 -11.80 -1.24
N VAL A 86 3.36 -12.32 -0.12
CA VAL A 86 2.91 -11.91 1.23
C VAL A 86 3.33 -10.50 1.58
N ALA A 87 4.57 -10.11 1.28
CA ALA A 87 5.15 -8.85 1.77
C ALA A 87 4.30 -7.61 1.43
N PRO A 88 3.85 -7.38 0.17
CA PRO A 88 3.04 -6.21 -0.16
C PRO A 88 1.69 -6.18 0.58
N LEU A 89 1.07 -7.35 0.78
CA LEU A 89 -0.17 -7.47 1.56
C LEU A 89 0.11 -7.13 3.02
N TYR A 90 1.15 -7.71 3.60
CA TYR A 90 1.50 -7.48 5.00
C TYR A 90 1.80 -6.00 5.26
N GLU A 91 2.68 -5.40 4.47
CA GLU A 91 3.10 -4.01 4.68
C GLU A 91 1.93 -3.02 4.56
N THR A 92 1.07 -3.20 3.57
CA THR A 92 -0.12 -2.36 3.38
C THR A 92 -1.02 -2.41 4.62
N ASN A 93 -1.29 -3.62 5.10
CA ASN A 93 -2.18 -3.81 6.24
C ASN A 93 -1.51 -3.38 7.56
N ALA A 94 -0.22 -3.65 7.76
CA ALA A 94 0.52 -3.25 8.95
C ALA A 94 0.59 -1.72 9.09
N ARG A 95 0.80 -0.99 7.99
CA ARG A 95 0.74 0.48 7.99
C ARG A 95 -0.66 0.98 8.35
N ILE A 96 -1.72 0.40 7.79
CA ILE A 96 -3.11 0.76 8.13
C ILE A 96 -3.43 0.45 9.60
N LEU A 97 -2.99 -0.70 10.13
CA LEU A 97 -3.15 -1.03 11.54
C LEU A 97 -2.47 0.02 12.44
N LYS A 98 -1.23 0.39 12.11
CA LYS A 98 -0.47 1.40 12.86
C LYS A 98 -1.09 2.79 12.80
N ASP A 99 -1.53 3.22 11.62
CA ASP A 99 -2.01 4.59 11.39
C ASP A 99 -3.46 4.80 11.83
N GLU A 100 -4.28 3.75 11.83
CA GLU A 100 -5.73 3.86 12.04
C GLU A 100 -6.20 3.26 13.36
N GLN A 101 -5.45 2.33 13.94
CA GLN A 101 -5.78 1.79 15.26
C GLN A 101 -4.87 2.46 16.29
N SER A 102 -5.48 3.18 17.23
CA SER A 102 -4.78 3.76 18.39
C SER A 102 -4.41 2.67 19.41
N LEU A 103 -3.65 1.67 18.96
CA LEU A 103 -3.17 0.57 19.79
C LEU A 103 -1.90 0.97 20.52
N GLY A 104 -1.72 0.43 21.72
CA GLY A 104 -0.42 0.45 22.37
C GLY A 104 0.61 -0.41 21.60
N PRO A 105 1.92 -0.15 21.74
CA PRO A 105 2.97 -0.85 20.99
C PRO A 105 2.89 -2.38 21.06
N GLU A 106 2.70 -2.95 22.25
CA GLU A 106 2.63 -4.41 22.46
C GLU A 106 1.45 -5.06 21.70
N LEU A 107 0.29 -4.41 21.74
CA LEU A 107 -0.91 -4.93 21.07
C LEU A 107 -0.81 -4.75 19.55
N LEU A 108 -0.18 -3.67 19.09
CA LEU A 108 0.11 -3.46 17.67
C LEU A 108 1.05 -4.56 17.14
N GLU A 109 2.14 -4.86 17.86
CA GLU A 109 3.07 -5.92 17.49
C GLU A 109 2.39 -7.28 17.39
N LYS A 110 1.62 -7.66 18.43
CA LYS A 110 0.84 -8.89 18.42
C LYS A 110 -0.13 -8.97 17.24
N ASN A 111 -0.89 -7.90 16.98
CA ASN A 111 -1.85 -7.88 15.88
C ASN A 111 -1.17 -7.97 14.51
N CYS A 112 -0.03 -7.29 14.33
CA CYS A 112 0.78 -7.38 13.12
C CYS A 112 1.34 -8.80 12.93
N GLN A 113 1.81 -9.45 13.99
CA GLN A 113 2.31 -10.83 13.93
C GLN A 113 1.19 -11.81 13.54
N GLU A 114 0.02 -11.72 14.18
CA GLU A 114 -1.15 -12.55 13.85
C GLU A 114 -1.59 -12.34 12.40
N LEU A 115 -1.61 -11.09 11.93
CA LEU A 115 -1.91 -10.75 10.55
C LEU A 115 -0.89 -11.37 9.58
N PHE A 116 0.40 -11.23 9.85
CA PHE A 116 1.46 -11.79 9.00
C PHE A 116 1.30 -13.31 8.83
N HIS A 117 1.09 -14.03 9.94
CA HIS A 117 0.89 -15.48 9.89
C HIS A 117 -0.40 -15.88 9.15
N LEU A 118 -1.48 -15.11 9.31
CA LEU A 118 -2.71 -15.34 8.55
C LEU A 118 -2.50 -15.15 7.06
N LEU A 119 -1.89 -14.03 6.64
CA LEU A 119 -1.61 -13.75 5.22
C LEU A 119 -0.72 -14.84 4.63
N ARG A 120 0.31 -15.27 5.36
CA ARG A 120 1.21 -16.35 4.95
C ARG A 120 0.48 -17.68 4.77
N ARG A 121 -0.40 -18.04 5.71
CA ARG A 121 -1.18 -19.29 5.66
C ARG A 121 -2.22 -19.29 4.54
N ASP A 122 -2.99 -18.22 4.43
CA ASP A 122 -4.19 -18.17 3.59
C ASP A 122 -3.98 -17.48 2.23
N LEU A 123 -2.74 -17.12 1.87
CA LEU A 123 -2.42 -16.38 0.64
C LEU A 123 -3.15 -16.91 -0.60
N VAL A 124 -3.11 -18.22 -0.85
CA VAL A 124 -3.77 -18.82 -2.02
C VAL A 124 -5.28 -18.67 -1.99
N ARG A 125 -5.90 -18.74 -0.80
CA ARG A 125 -7.34 -18.51 -0.62
C ARG A 125 -7.70 -17.04 -0.80
N ILE A 126 -6.82 -16.13 -0.40
CA ILE A 126 -6.99 -14.68 -0.60
C ILE A 126 -6.90 -14.35 -2.10
N GLU A 127 -5.87 -14.84 -2.79
CA GLU A 127 -5.64 -14.52 -4.21
C GLU A 127 -6.62 -15.20 -5.18
N SER A 128 -7.28 -16.27 -4.75
CA SER A 128 -8.33 -16.93 -5.55
C SER A 128 -9.68 -16.21 -5.48
N ARG A 129 -9.82 -15.18 -4.64
CA ARG A 129 -11.02 -14.33 -4.58
C ARG A 129 -11.13 -13.50 -5.86
N SER A 130 -12.32 -13.46 -6.47
CA SER A 130 -12.56 -12.65 -7.66
C SER A 130 -12.26 -11.17 -7.40
N GLU A 131 -12.61 -10.67 -6.21
CA GLU A 131 -12.38 -9.28 -5.83
C GLU A 131 -10.88 -8.95 -5.77
N TYR A 132 -10.05 -9.90 -5.35
CA TYR A 132 -8.58 -9.75 -5.38
C TYR A 132 -8.07 -9.74 -6.83
N GLN A 133 -8.53 -10.69 -7.64
CA GLN A 133 -8.07 -10.83 -9.04
C GLN A 133 -8.45 -9.62 -9.88
N GLU A 134 -9.68 -9.12 -9.72
CA GLU A 134 -10.18 -7.91 -10.37
C GLU A 134 -9.33 -6.70 -9.97
N GLU A 135 -9.06 -6.53 -8.68
CA GLU A 135 -8.22 -5.43 -8.17
C GLU A 135 -6.80 -5.50 -8.73
N MET A 136 -6.14 -6.67 -8.67
CA MET A 136 -4.77 -6.81 -9.19
C MET A 136 -4.72 -6.68 -10.71
N ALA A 137 -5.77 -7.08 -11.43
CA ALA A 137 -5.87 -6.83 -12.86
C ALA A 137 -6.02 -5.33 -13.15
N ARG A 138 -6.79 -4.60 -12.33
CA ARG A 138 -6.95 -3.15 -12.42
C ARG A 138 -5.63 -2.41 -12.16
N VAL A 139 -4.93 -2.77 -11.08
CA VAL A 139 -3.61 -2.21 -10.74
C VAL A 139 -2.60 -2.43 -11.88
N ARG A 140 -2.59 -3.62 -12.49
CA ARG A 140 -1.73 -3.92 -13.66
C ARG A 140 -2.04 -3.07 -14.89
N ARG A 141 -3.28 -2.64 -15.08
CA ARG A 141 -3.69 -1.74 -16.17
C ARG A 141 -3.50 -0.26 -15.83
N GLY A 142 -3.18 0.08 -14.58
CA GLY A 142 -3.07 1.46 -14.12
C GLY A 142 -4.41 2.19 -14.07
N GLU A 143 -5.50 1.46 -13.87
CA GLU A 143 -6.86 2.01 -13.83
C GLU A 143 -7.20 2.54 -12.42
N GLU A 144 -7.68 3.80 -12.35
CA GLU A 144 -8.20 4.43 -11.13
C GLU A 144 -9.68 4.84 -11.30
N ASP A 145 -10.50 3.92 -11.80
CA ASP A 145 -11.87 4.19 -12.27
C ASP A 145 -12.77 4.83 -11.20
N ASP A 146 -12.58 4.47 -9.93
CA ASP A 146 -13.43 4.96 -8.84
C ASP A 146 -13.36 6.50 -8.71
N LEU A 147 -12.20 7.12 -9.01
CA LEU A 147 -12.04 8.58 -8.94
C LEU A 147 -12.41 9.32 -10.22
N GLN A 148 -12.51 8.64 -11.37
CA GLN A 148 -12.61 9.31 -12.67
C GLN A 148 -13.77 10.31 -12.74
N GLU A 149 -14.94 9.93 -12.22
CA GLU A 149 -16.11 10.80 -12.22
C GLU A 149 -15.89 12.04 -11.33
N ALA A 150 -15.34 11.86 -10.12
CA ALA A 150 -15.01 12.97 -9.24
C ALA A 150 -14.01 13.94 -9.90
N LEU A 151 -12.98 13.40 -10.57
CA LEU A 151 -11.96 14.19 -11.27
C LEU A 151 -12.56 14.96 -12.46
N ALA A 152 -13.46 14.35 -13.22
CA ALA A 152 -14.18 15.00 -14.32
C ALA A 152 -15.04 16.17 -13.82
N LEU A 153 -15.69 16.04 -12.66
CA LEU A 153 -16.45 17.13 -12.04
C LEU A 153 -15.54 18.24 -11.51
N LEU A 154 -14.44 17.88 -10.85
CA LEU A 154 -13.44 18.85 -10.37
C LEU A 154 -12.85 19.68 -11.50
N ALA A 155 -12.59 19.07 -12.66
CA ALA A 155 -12.09 19.76 -13.85
C ALA A 155 -13.05 20.85 -14.38
N ARG A 156 -14.33 20.81 -14.00
CA ARG A 156 -15.34 21.82 -14.36
C ARG A 156 -15.40 22.98 -13.38
N VAL A 157 -14.74 22.88 -12.22
CA VAL A 157 -14.69 23.95 -11.23
C VAL A 157 -13.73 25.02 -11.74
N LYS A 158 -14.24 26.24 -11.91
CA LYS A 158 -13.44 27.37 -12.38
C LYS A 158 -12.21 27.59 -11.49
N GLU A 159 -11.09 27.87 -12.13
CA GLU A 159 -9.78 28.13 -11.52
C GLU A 159 -9.13 26.91 -10.83
N LEU A 160 -9.80 25.79 -10.60
CA LEU A 160 -9.20 24.60 -9.97
C LEU A 160 -8.29 23.83 -10.94
N LYS A 161 -7.10 23.45 -10.48
CA LYS A 161 -6.20 22.52 -11.18
C LYS A 161 -5.83 21.34 -10.29
N ILE A 162 -5.98 20.12 -10.81
CA ILE A 162 -5.55 18.89 -10.13
C ILE A 162 -4.07 18.64 -10.47
N ALA A 163 -3.24 18.45 -9.44
CA ALA A 163 -1.83 18.12 -9.58
C ALA A 163 -1.60 16.61 -9.58
N SER A 164 -2.28 15.88 -8.70
CA SER A 164 -2.26 14.42 -8.63
C SER A 164 -3.52 13.90 -7.94
N ALA A 165 -3.85 12.65 -8.19
CA ALA A 165 -4.95 11.97 -7.53
C ALA A 165 -4.59 10.49 -7.33
N CYS A 166 -5.17 9.87 -6.31
CA CYS A 166 -5.09 8.45 -6.05
C CYS A 166 -6.34 8.01 -5.29
N GLN A 167 -6.87 6.83 -5.63
CA GLN A 167 -8.05 6.24 -4.97
C GLN A 167 -7.76 5.51 -3.66
N GLY A 168 -6.49 5.28 -3.33
CA GLY A 168 -6.08 4.62 -2.10
C GLY A 168 -6.24 3.10 -2.14
N ALA A 169 -5.97 2.46 -1.01
CA ALA A 169 -6.07 1.02 -0.84
C ALA A 169 -7.51 0.52 -1.05
N ALA A 170 -7.65 -0.59 -1.80
CA ALA A 170 -8.90 -1.35 -1.88
C ALA A 170 -9.00 -2.32 -0.71
N MET A 171 -10.21 -2.68 -0.31
CA MET A 171 -10.45 -3.56 0.83
C MET A 171 -11.25 -4.79 0.39
N LEU A 172 -10.72 -5.96 0.74
CA LEU A 172 -11.32 -7.27 0.59
C LEU A 172 -11.81 -7.74 1.96
N GLN A 173 -13.07 -8.16 2.03
CA GLN A 173 -13.56 -8.89 3.20
C GLN A 173 -13.13 -10.36 3.07
N PHE A 174 -12.35 -10.84 4.04
CA PHE A 174 -11.90 -12.22 4.11
C PHE A 174 -12.27 -12.79 5.48
N GLU A 175 -13.29 -13.66 5.51
CA GLU A 175 -13.90 -14.16 6.74
C GLU A 175 -14.36 -12.97 7.62
N GLU A 176 -13.93 -12.90 8.88
CA GLU A 176 -14.24 -11.80 9.80
C GLU A 176 -13.25 -10.62 9.70
N ARG A 177 -12.26 -10.70 8.79
CA ARG A 177 -11.18 -9.72 8.68
C ARG A 177 -11.28 -8.88 7.41
N GLN A 178 -10.82 -7.64 7.53
CA GLN A 178 -10.61 -6.75 6.40
C GLN A 178 -9.15 -6.84 5.97
N ILE A 179 -8.92 -7.20 4.72
CA ILE A 179 -7.60 -7.24 4.11
C ILE A 179 -7.54 -6.12 3.08
N TYR A 180 -6.64 -5.17 3.31
CA TYR A 180 -6.35 -4.12 2.35
C TYR A 180 -5.42 -4.66 1.29
N LEU A 181 -5.86 -4.51 0.05
CA LEU A 181 -5.11 -4.95 -1.12
C LEU A 181 -4.06 -3.90 -1.45
N PRO A 182 -2.87 -4.32 -1.91
CA PRO A 182 -1.86 -3.40 -2.40
C PRO A 182 -2.43 -2.69 -3.62
N SER A 183 -2.96 -1.48 -3.42
CA SER A 183 -3.45 -0.59 -4.47
C SER A 183 -2.55 0.64 -4.52
N CYS A 184 -2.46 1.17 -5.72
CA CYS A 184 -1.50 2.18 -6.20
C CYS A 184 -1.20 3.32 -5.20
N HIS A 185 0.08 3.70 -5.15
CA HIS A 185 0.71 4.94 -4.63
C HIS A 185 0.40 5.46 -3.20
N SER A 186 -0.78 5.21 -2.61
CA SER A 186 -1.20 5.73 -1.31
C SER A 186 -2.18 4.78 -0.61
N LEU A 187 -2.18 4.77 0.73
CA LEU A 187 -3.15 4.01 1.53
C LEU A 187 -4.55 4.65 1.50
N LYS A 188 -4.61 5.99 1.45
CA LYS A 188 -5.85 6.76 1.47
C LYS A 188 -6.13 7.38 0.11
N ALA A 189 -7.42 7.50 -0.21
CA ALA A 189 -7.85 8.28 -1.35
C ALA A 189 -7.43 9.74 -1.14
N ILE A 190 -6.76 10.33 -2.11
CA ILE A 190 -6.15 11.65 -2.00
C ILE A 190 -6.25 12.37 -3.35
N ILE A 191 -6.59 13.66 -3.30
CA ILE A 191 -6.57 14.56 -4.44
C ILE A 191 -5.72 15.76 -4.04
N THR A 192 -4.62 15.96 -4.74
CA THR A 192 -3.74 17.12 -4.60
C THR A 192 -4.06 18.09 -5.72
N MET A 193 -4.26 19.36 -5.35
CA MET A 193 -4.60 20.44 -6.28
C MET A 193 -3.46 21.45 -6.31
N SER A 194 -3.24 22.12 -7.43
CA SER A 194 -2.31 23.27 -7.47
C SER A 194 -2.89 24.49 -6.76
N ASN A 195 -4.22 24.54 -6.66
CA ASN A 195 -4.96 25.54 -5.92
C ASN A 195 -6.32 24.96 -5.53
N PHE A 196 -6.71 25.14 -4.27
CA PHE A 196 -8.01 24.68 -3.77
C PHE A 196 -8.94 25.89 -3.55
N PRO A 197 -9.89 26.20 -4.47
CA PRO A 197 -10.74 27.37 -4.35
C PRO A 197 -11.51 27.40 -3.02
N GLN A 198 -11.40 28.51 -2.29
CA GLN A 198 -11.98 28.63 -0.95
C GLN A 198 -13.50 28.40 -0.92
N LEU A 199 -14.21 28.81 -1.97
CA LEU A 199 -15.65 28.57 -2.11
C LEU A 199 -15.98 27.07 -2.13
N LEU A 200 -15.25 26.29 -2.95
CA LEU A 200 -15.44 24.84 -3.01
C LEU A 200 -15.04 24.19 -1.68
N LYS A 201 -13.90 24.58 -1.12
CA LYS A 201 -13.42 24.06 0.17
C LYS A 201 -14.45 24.27 1.28
N ASN A 202 -15.00 25.46 1.41
CA ASN A 202 -16.05 25.78 2.38
C ASN A 202 -17.33 24.96 2.13
N TYR A 203 -17.72 24.79 0.87
CA TYR A 203 -18.89 23.98 0.52
C TYR A 203 -18.71 22.51 0.91
N LEU A 204 -17.59 21.90 0.53
CA LEU A 204 -17.29 20.50 0.85
C LEU A 204 -17.14 20.29 2.36
N HIS A 205 -16.51 21.24 3.07
CA HIS A 205 -16.35 21.19 4.52
C HIS A 205 -17.68 21.36 5.27
N SER A 206 -18.58 22.22 4.82
CA SER A 206 -19.90 22.40 5.45
C SER A 206 -20.91 21.31 5.08
N GLY A 207 -20.63 20.53 4.03
CA GLY A 207 -21.46 19.43 3.53
C GLY A 207 -21.16 18.07 4.18
N PRO A 208 -21.66 16.98 3.57
CA PRO A 208 -21.56 15.63 4.13
C PRO A 208 -20.13 15.12 4.34
N LEU A 209 -19.15 15.60 3.56
CA LEU A 209 -17.75 15.22 3.75
C LEU A 209 -17.19 15.69 5.10
N GLY A 210 -17.43 16.95 5.47
CA GLY A 210 -16.99 17.48 6.77
C GLY A 210 -17.89 17.03 7.92
N GLN A 211 -19.21 17.04 7.74
CA GLN A 211 -20.18 16.69 8.79
C GLN A 211 -20.06 15.23 9.24
N HIS A 212 -19.80 14.30 8.31
CA HIS A 212 -19.61 12.89 8.64
C HIS A 212 -18.14 12.55 8.91
N HIS A 213 -17.27 13.56 8.98
CA HIS A 213 -15.84 13.38 9.22
C HIS A 213 -15.16 12.39 8.25
N LEU A 214 -15.58 12.39 6.99
CA LEU A 214 -15.07 11.47 5.95
C LEU A 214 -13.80 11.99 5.28
N ALA A 215 -13.52 13.29 5.38
CA ALA A 215 -12.43 13.93 4.67
C ALA A 215 -11.52 14.74 5.61
N LEU A 216 -10.23 14.78 5.26
CA LEU A 216 -9.26 15.73 5.78
C LEU A 216 -9.07 16.84 4.74
N PHE A 217 -9.08 18.08 5.21
CA PHE A 217 -8.97 19.28 4.38
C PHE A 217 -7.68 20.01 4.71
N GLU A 218 -6.71 19.96 3.81
CA GLU A 218 -5.47 20.72 3.92
C GLU A 218 -5.50 21.92 2.96
N GLU A 219 -4.42 22.69 2.90
CA GLU A 219 -4.36 23.90 2.05
C GLU A 219 -4.71 23.58 0.60
N ASN A 220 -4.04 22.58 0.03
CA ASN A 220 -4.17 22.19 -1.38
C ASN A 220 -4.44 20.70 -1.57
N GLN A 221 -4.93 20.03 -0.53
CA GLN A 221 -5.19 18.60 -0.54
C GLN A 221 -6.56 18.29 0.07
N LEU A 222 -7.22 17.31 -0.52
CA LEU A 222 -8.41 16.68 0.01
C LEU A 222 -8.17 15.17 0.05
N SER A 223 -8.27 14.55 1.21
CA SER A 223 -8.05 13.11 1.38
C SER A 223 -9.12 12.45 2.23
N ALA A 224 -9.32 11.15 2.05
CA ALA A 224 -10.12 10.34 2.96
C ALA A 224 -9.49 10.36 4.35
N ARG A 225 -10.32 10.40 5.40
CA ARG A 225 -9.81 10.38 6.78
C ARG A 225 -9.14 9.04 7.12
N HIS A 226 -9.74 7.95 6.67
CA HIS A 226 -9.29 6.58 6.88
C HIS A 226 -9.37 5.78 5.57
N ALA A 227 -8.47 4.82 5.38
CA ALA A 227 -8.39 3.91 4.24
C ALA A 227 -9.67 3.08 4.10
N PHE A 228 -10.26 2.62 5.22
CA PHE A 228 -11.55 1.92 5.20
C PHE A 228 -12.71 2.77 4.66
N GLN A 229 -12.53 4.09 4.58
CA GLN A 229 -13.53 5.03 4.06
C GLN A 229 -13.29 5.43 2.61
N ASN A 230 -12.20 5.00 1.94
CA ASN A 230 -11.82 5.44 0.59
C ASN A 230 -13.01 5.46 -0.40
N LYS A 231 -13.69 4.31 -0.59
CA LYS A 231 -14.85 4.22 -1.48
C LYS A 231 -16.02 5.12 -1.05
N LYS A 232 -16.29 5.20 0.25
CA LYS A 232 -17.38 6.06 0.78
C LYS A 232 -17.04 7.54 0.58
N PHE A 233 -15.80 7.93 0.83
CA PHE A 233 -15.28 9.28 0.61
C PHE A 233 -15.42 9.68 -0.86
N ILE A 234 -14.94 8.86 -1.81
CA ILE A 234 -15.02 9.11 -3.25
C ILE A 234 -16.47 9.30 -3.70
N ARG A 235 -17.38 8.40 -3.27
CA ARG A 235 -18.81 8.49 -3.61
C ARG A 235 -19.46 9.78 -3.08
N VAL A 236 -19.19 10.13 -1.82
CA VAL A 236 -19.76 11.33 -1.20
C VAL A 236 -19.16 12.61 -1.80
N LEU A 237 -17.87 12.59 -2.15
CA LEU A 237 -17.21 13.67 -2.87
C LEU A 237 -17.87 13.91 -4.22
N THR A 238 -18.03 12.85 -5.02
CA THR A 238 -18.68 12.91 -6.33
C THR A 238 -20.08 13.53 -6.25
N ALA A 239 -20.92 13.04 -5.33
CA ALA A 239 -22.26 13.59 -5.12
C ALA A 239 -22.23 15.07 -4.68
N SER A 240 -21.29 15.44 -3.81
CA SER A 240 -21.13 16.83 -3.34
C SER A 240 -20.69 17.76 -4.48
N LEU A 241 -19.82 17.29 -5.37
CA LEU A 241 -19.36 18.06 -6.54
C LEU A 241 -20.50 18.29 -7.55
N TYR A 242 -21.35 17.29 -7.78
CA TYR A 242 -22.56 17.48 -8.60
C TYR A 242 -23.45 18.59 -8.05
N ALA A 243 -23.78 18.52 -6.76
CA ALA A 243 -24.64 19.51 -6.11
C ALA A 243 -23.99 20.92 -6.10
N PHE A 244 -22.67 20.99 -5.91
CA PHE A 244 -21.91 22.23 -6.02
C PHE A 244 -22.03 22.85 -7.41
N LEU A 245 -21.79 22.06 -8.47
CA LEU A 245 -21.84 22.54 -9.84
C LEU A 245 -23.27 22.93 -10.28
N GLN A 246 -24.30 22.26 -9.78
CA GLN A 246 -25.69 22.69 -10.02
C GLN A 246 -25.98 24.05 -9.39
N LYS A 247 -25.48 24.28 -8.16
CA LYS A 247 -25.76 25.51 -7.41
C LYS A 247 -24.90 26.71 -7.85
N TYR A 248 -23.63 26.47 -8.19
CA TYR A 248 -22.63 27.52 -8.42
C TYR A 248 -21.99 27.48 -9.82
N GLY A 249 -22.16 26.40 -10.58
CA GLY A 249 -21.62 26.24 -11.93
C GLY A 249 -22.42 26.94 -13.03
N GLY A 250 -23.62 27.45 -12.70
CA GLY A 250 -24.47 28.24 -13.59
C GLY A 250 -25.23 27.40 -14.62
N CYS A 251 -26.56 27.39 -14.49
CA CYS A 251 -27.44 27.22 -15.63
C CYS A 251 -27.15 28.35 -16.63
N LYS A 252 -26.47 28.04 -17.74
CA LYS A 252 -26.64 28.75 -19.01
C LYS A 252 -27.49 27.85 -19.90
N GLY A 253 -28.80 28.10 -19.94
CA GLY A 253 -29.73 27.34 -20.75
C GLY A 253 -31.20 27.52 -20.35
N ALA A 254 -31.69 28.75 -20.39
CA ALA A 254 -33.08 29.10 -20.71
C ALA A 254 -33.08 30.53 -21.25
#